data_AF-A0A1V5F870-F1
#
_entry.id   AF-A0A1V5F870-F1
#
_cell.length_a   1.000
_cell.length_b   1.000
_cell.length_c   1.000
_cell.angle_alpha   90.00
_cell.angle_beta   90.00
_cell.angle_gamma   90.00
#
_symmetry.space_group_name_H-M   'P 1'
#
loop_
_entity.id
_entity.type
_entity.pdbx_description
1 polymer ?
#
loop_
_entity_poly.entity_id
_entity_poly.type
_entity_poly.pdbx_seq_one_letter_code
_entity_poly.pdbx_strand_id
1 'polypeptide(L)'
;MGGEITPVTYQMAVKDNKLYVGTNDGIYESASANGGDWTPFGLQGKKVYLLNFEILKLALTIETASDDATKFTLQLYKYNGSSWENTGFNAAKLSVFGAYPDNLTNFAQLQNGDDVVIILPTWGNGIWRSPDGGDSWIQVPYEDHPSNGYQFYRKIPGVFSFPGSNTVYALDKADYRMQYLSISTDFGQTWTHKEVDNFFNPWALYKQTIDGIEYLYYGGENGEKGYLYRSADGGNSWDASFTLGDGGLHNRRMIADERGKIYLLSGRGEVYVSADNGDTFQSLNSKAVVPQSTETVNFYYSHLLILNQKLYLSTISQGIYAFSLVSSGLHLNNSDKLSISISDDQTELIVRTETGSKISVYSVSGKLIKTIIASNATSKLNIGDLGASVYLVKSLSMSGELSVGRFVKK
;
A
#
# COMPACT_ATOMS: atom_id res chain seq x y z
N MET A 1 -13.81 30.27 -8.81
CA MET A 1 -14.98 29.48 -8.39
C MET A 1 -14.71 28.06 -8.84
N GLY A 2 -14.35 27.16 -7.93
CA GLY A 2 -14.18 25.74 -8.26
C GLY A 2 -15.53 25.08 -8.46
N GLY A 3 -15.61 24.10 -9.36
CA GLY A 3 -16.80 23.26 -9.50
C GLY A 3 -16.86 22.19 -8.40
N GLU A 4 -18.04 21.61 -8.21
CA GLU A 4 -18.23 20.43 -7.37
C GLU A 4 -17.95 19.16 -8.19
N ILE A 5 -17.32 18.16 -7.57
CA ILE A 5 -17.13 16.82 -8.14
C ILE A 5 -18.16 15.86 -7.54
N THR A 6 -18.41 14.73 -8.20
CA THR A 6 -19.28 13.70 -7.63
C THR A 6 -18.69 13.19 -6.30
N PRO A 7 -19.52 12.86 -5.29
CA PRO A 7 -19.03 12.30 -4.03
C PRO A 7 -18.30 10.95 -4.16
N VAL A 8 -18.51 10.22 -5.27
CA VAL A 8 -17.80 8.95 -5.51
C VAL A 8 -16.47 9.23 -6.20
N THR A 9 -15.38 9.00 -5.47
CA THR A 9 -14.01 9.19 -5.95
C THR A 9 -13.20 7.90 -5.82
N TYR A 10 -12.40 7.57 -6.84
CA TYR A 10 -11.60 6.35 -6.88
C TYR A 10 -10.13 6.68 -6.64
N GLN A 11 -9.27 6.49 -7.65
CA GLN A 11 -7.86 6.81 -7.55
C GLN A 11 -7.59 8.29 -7.82
N MET A 12 -6.62 8.81 -7.08
CA MET A 12 -6.06 10.14 -7.30
C MET A 12 -4.65 10.02 -7.91
N ALA A 13 -4.24 11.03 -8.67
CA ALA A 13 -2.89 11.12 -9.22
C ALA A 13 -2.34 12.55 -9.09
N VAL A 14 -1.01 12.67 -9.13
CA VAL A 14 -0.31 13.97 -9.07
C VAL A 14 0.56 14.11 -10.31
N LYS A 15 0.52 15.29 -10.93
CA LYS A 15 1.45 15.69 -12.00
C LYS A 15 1.63 17.19 -11.97
N ASP A 16 2.86 17.67 -12.12
CA ASP A 16 3.19 19.10 -12.20
C ASP A 16 2.60 19.93 -11.04
N ASN A 17 2.67 19.38 -9.82
CA ASN A 17 2.13 19.96 -8.59
C ASN A 17 0.59 20.16 -8.56
N LYS A 18 -0.12 19.53 -9.49
CA LYS A 18 -1.59 19.50 -9.56
C LYS A 18 -2.12 18.17 -9.07
N LEU A 19 -3.34 18.20 -8.53
CA LEU A 19 -4.05 17.01 -8.08
C LEU A 19 -5.13 16.61 -9.10
N TYR A 20 -5.22 15.33 -9.39
CA TYR A 20 -6.23 14.75 -10.28
C TYR A 20 -7.01 13.67 -9.55
N VAL A 21 -8.29 13.51 -9.89
CA VAL A 21 -9.13 12.44 -9.35
C VAL A 21 -9.99 11.80 -10.42
N GLY A 22 -10.02 10.47 -10.43
CA GLY A 22 -10.98 9.67 -11.20
C GLY A 22 -12.28 9.52 -10.41
N THR A 23 -13.39 9.76 -11.10
CA THR A 23 -14.74 9.74 -10.51
C THR A 23 -15.68 8.83 -11.31
N ASN A 24 -16.95 8.75 -10.91
CA ASN A 24 -17.98 8.12 -11.75
C ASN A 24 -18.30 8.89 -13.04
N ASP A 25 -17.91 10.17 -13.13
CA ASP A 25 -18.26 11.07 -14.24
C ASP A 25 -17.01 11.73 -14.87
N GLY A 26 -15.91 10.98 -14.96
CA GLY A 26 -14.68 11.43 -15.59
C GLY A 26 -13.59 11.87 -14.62
N ILE A 27 -12.64 12.63 -15.15
CA ILE A 27 -11.44 13.09 -14.44
C ILE A 27 -11.57 14.58 -14.14
N TYR A 28 -11.29 14.94 -12.90
CA TYR A 28 -11.22 16.33 -12.47
C TYR A 28 -9.81 16.72 -12.03
N GLU A 29 -9.42 17.96 -12.31
CA GLU A 29 -8.15 18.58 -11.93
C GLU A 29 -8.40 19.63 -10.84
N SER A 30 -7.56 19.64 -9.81
CA SER A 30 -7.41 20.69 -8.81
C SER A 30 -6.05 21.35 -9.06
N ALA A 31 -6.07 22.51 -9.72
CA ALA A 31 -4.86 23.18 -10.21
C ALA A 31 -3.99 23.72 -9.07
N SER A 32 -4.60 24.17 -7.98
CA SER A 32 -3.88 24.56 -6.75
C SER A 32 -3.57 23.39 -5.83
N ALA A 33 -4.02 22.19 -6.19
CA ALA A 33 -4.00 20.99 -5.35
C ALA A 33 -4.64 21.22 -3.96
N ASN A 34 -5.53 22.20 -3.79
CA ASN A 34 -6.15 22.44 -2.49
C ASN A 34 -7.33 21.50 -2.18
N GLY A 35 -7.79 20.73 -3.18
CA GLY A 35 -8.90 19.80 -3.06
C GLY A 35 -10.29 20.45 -3.12
N GLY A 36 -10.39 21.73 -3.48
CA GLY A 36 -11.63 22.51 -3.55
C GLY A 36 -11.80 23.37 -4.81
N ASP A 37 -10.85 23.34 -5.76
CA ASP A 37 -10.86 24.11 -7.01
C ASP A 37 -11.01 23.22 -8.25
N TRP A 38 -11.92 22.26 -8.21
CA TRP A 38 -12.04 21.24 -9.26
C TRP A 38 -12.57 21.79 -10.58
N THR A 39 -11.95 21.37 -11.68
CA THR A 39 -12.42 21.59 -13.06
C THR A 39 -12.37 20.28 -13.85
N PRO A 40 -13.29 20.07 -14.82
CA PRO A 40 -13.23 18.90 -15.69
C PRO A 40 -11.91 18.86 -16.48
N PHE A 41 -11.24 17.70 -16.47
CA PHE A 41 -10.00 17.46 -17.18
C PHE A 41 -10.17 16.54 -18.39
N GLY A 42 -11.09 15.58 -18.33
CA GLY A 42 -11.39 14.71 -19.47
C GLY A 42 -12.14 13.44 -19.11
N LEU A 43 -12.59 12.73 -20.14
CA LEU A 43 -13.42 11.51 -20.01
C LEU A 43 -14.74 11.74 -19.25
N GLN A 44 -15.33 12.94 -19.33
CA GLN A 44 -16.64 13.22 -18.76
C GLN A 44 -17.70 12.24 -19.31
N GLY A 45 -18.58 11.72 -18.43
CA GLY A 45 -19.51 10.65 -18.74
C GLY A 45 -18.94 9.23 -18.66
N LYS A 46 -17.65 9.05 -18.33
CA LYS A 46 -17.04 7.73 -18.12
C LYS A 46 -16.67 7.53 -16.66
N LYS A 47 -16.87 6.31 -16.17
CA LYS A 47 -16.40 5.89 -14.84
C LYS A 47 -14.90 5.60 -14.87
N VAL A 48 -14.11 6.47 -14.24
CA VAL A 48 -12.64 6.37 -14.19
C VAL A 48 -12.21 5.77 -12.87
N TYR A 49 -11.66 4.56 -12.92
CA TYR A 49 -11.35 3.75 -11.75
C TYR A 49 -9.92 3.93 -11.25
N LEU A 50 -8.93 3.86 -12.14
CA LEU A 50 -7.51 4.01 -11.80
C LEU A 50 -6.88 5.13 -12.63
N LEU A 51 -5.95 5.85 -12.01
CA LEU A 51 -5.13 6.88 -12.64
C LEU A 51 -3.66 6.57 -12.34
N ASN A 52 -2.81 6.62 -13.38
CA ASN A 52 -1.36 6.55 -13.20
C ASN A 52 -0.69 7.60 -14.09
N PHE A 53 -0.16 8.68 -13.48
CA PHE A 53 0.40 9.85 -14.16
C PHE A 53 1.93 9.97 -14.00
N GLU A 54 2.60 8.89 -13.60
CA GLU A 54 4.05 8.87 -13.33
C GLU A 54 4.86 9.25 -14.58
N ILE A 55 4.75 8.48 -15.67
CA ILE A 55 5.44 8.73 -16.94
C ILE A 55 4.44 9.30 -17.96
N LEU A 56 3.55 8.44 -18.44
CA LEU A 56 2.38 8.82 -19.24
C LEU A 56 1.21 9.16 -18.33
N LYS A 57 0.26 9.96 -18.84
CA LYS A 57 -1.04 10.20 -18.20
C LYS A 57 -2.02 9.14 -18.67
N LEU A 58 -2.23 8.12 -17.84
CA LEU A 58 -3.07 6.96 -18.14
C LEU A 58 -4.29 6.92 -17.23
N ALA A 59 -5.44 6.54 -17.79
CA ALA A 59 -6.69 6.39 -17.07
C ALA A 59 -7.38 5.07 -17.44
N LEU A 60 -7.67 4.25 -16.45
CA LEU A 60 -8.42 3.01 -16.62
C LEU A 60 -9.89 3.26 -16.31
N THR A 61 -10.76 3.02 -17.28
CA THR A 61 -12.21 3.16 -17.12
C THR A 61 -12.87 1.79 -16.97
N ILE A 62 -14.04 1.80 -16.34
CA ILE A 62 -14.97 0.67 -16.32
C ILE A 62 -16.12 1.04 -17.24
N GLU A 63 -16.33 0.27 -18.29
CA GLU A 63 -17.35 0.52 -19.30
C GLU A 63 -18.24 -0.71 -19.47
N THR A 64 -19.47 -0.53 -19.92
CA THR A 64 -20.34 -1.65 -20.26
C THR A 64 -19.73 -2.44 -21.42
N ALA A 65 -19.69 -3.76 -21.30
CA ALA A 65 -19.16 -4.61 -22.36
C ALA A 65 -20.06 -4.53 -23.61
N SER A 66 -19.45 -4.48 -24.80
CA SER A 66 -20.19 -4.30 -26.05
C SER A 66 -21.00 -5.54 -26.45
N ASP A 67 -20.62 -6.71 -25.96
CA ASP A 67 -21.24 -8.01 -26.23
C ASP A 67 -22.30 -8.41 -25.18
N ASP A 68 -22.30 -7.78 -23.99
CA ASP A 68 -23.21 -8.11 -22.90
C ASP A 68 -23.40 -6.91 -21.96
N ALA A 69 -24.60 -6.32 -21.99
CA ALA A 69 -24.92 -5.14 -21.20
C ALA A 69 -24.94 -5.37 -19.67
N THR A 70 -24.93 -6.63 -19.22
CA THR A 70 -24.84 -6.98 -17.78
C THR A 70 -23.39 -7.07 -17.29
N LYS A 71 -22.43 -7.03 -18.22
CA LYS A 71 -21.00 -7.16 -17.94
C LYS A 71 -20.31 -5.82 -18.13
N PHE A 72 -19.12 -5.74 -17.57
CA PHE A 72 -18.21 -4.61 -17.75
C PHE A 72 -16.91 -5.06 -18.41
N THR A 73 -16.25 -4.11 -19.04
CA THR A 73 -14.89 -4.23 -19.58
C THR A 73 -14.03 -3.11 -19.00
N LEU A 74 -12.73 -3.34 -18.95
CA LEU A 74 -11.75 -2.32 -18.62
C LEU A 74 -11.21 -1.74 -19.93
N GLN A 75 -11.13 -0.42 -20.01
CA GLN A 75 -10.53 0.28 -21.14
C GLN A 75 -9.44 1.21 -20.62
N LEU A 76 -8.26 1.20 -21.25
CA LEU A 76 -7.18 2.11 -20.89
C LEU A 76 -7.12 3.26 -21.89
N TYR A 77 -7.13 4.49 -21.37
CA TYR A 77 -6.96 5.71 -22.16
C TYR A 77 -5.63 6.37 -21.84
N LYS A 78 -5.01 6.97 -22.87
CA LYS A 78 -3.77 7.74 -22.81
C LYS A 78 -4.04 9.19 -23.21
N TYR A 79 -3.55 10.15 -22.44
CA TYR A 79 -3.65 11.56 -22.79
C TYR A 79 -2.48 11.96 -23.70
N ASN A 80 -2.78 12.50 -24.88
CA ASN A 80 -1.78 12.89 -25.90
C ASN A 80 -1.28 14.34 -25.76
N GLY A 81 -1.71 15.07 -24.73
CA GLY A 81 -1.43 16.50 -24.54
C GLY A 81 -2.61 17.42 -24.87
N SER A 82 -3.65 16.91 -25.53
CA SER A 82 -4.88 17.66 -25.87
C SER A 82 -6.17 16.88 -25.62
N SER A 83 -6.16 15.57 -25.90
CA SER A 83 -7.32 14.68 -25.77
C SER A 83 -6.91 13.34 -25.17
N TRP A 84 -7.92 12.58 -24.73
CA TRP A 84 -7.76 11.21 -24.28
C TRP A 84 -8.09 10.24 -25.42
N GLU A 85 -7.16 9.33 -25.70
CA GLU A 85 -7.27 8.33 -26.75
C GLU A 85 -7.33 6.93 -26.14
N ASN A 86 -8.20 6.07 -26.66
CA ASN A 86 -8.25 4.67 -26.26
C ASN A 86 -7.01 3.93 -26.82
N THR A 87 -6.31 3.20 -25.96
CA THR A 87 -5.08 2.46 -26.28
C THR A 87 -5.34 1.13 -27.03
N GLY A 88 -6.59 0.85 -27.39
CA GLY A 88 -6.99 -0.45 -27.91
C GLY A 88 -6.88 -1.57 -26.87
N PHE A 89 -6.54 -1.27 -25.61
CA PHE A 89 -6.58 -2.23 -24.52
C PHE A 89 -8.02 -2.69 -24.34
N ASN A 90 -8.30 -3.85 -24.90
CA ASN A 90 -9.63 -4.40 -24.86
C ASN A 90 -9.55 -5.90 -24.61
N ALA A 91 -9.69 -6.28 -23.34
CA ALA A 91 -9.82 -7.68 -22.95
C ALA A 91 -11.17 -8.32 -23.38
N ALA A 92 -11.90 -7.72 -24.36
CA ALA A 92 -13.28 -7.98 -24.82
C ALA A 92 -13.67 -9.44 -25.18
N LYS A 93 -12.89 -10.45 -24.84
CA LYS A 93 -13.37 -11.83 -24.80
C LYS A 93 -13.84 -12.31 -23.44
N LEU A 94 -13.69 -11.52 -22.36
CA LEU A 94 -13.85 -12.07 -21.01
C LEU A 94 -14.71 -11.20 -20.12
N SER A 95 -15.99 -11.59 -20.05
CA SER A 95 -16.82 -11.50 -18.85
C SER A 95 -15.95 -11.51 -17.61
N VAL A 96 -15.97 -10.45 -16.82
CA VAL A 96 -15.27 -10.44 -15.54
C VAL A 96 -15.95 -11.48 -14.65
N PHE A 97 -15.37 -12.68 -14.60
CA PHE A 97 -15.77 -13.70 -13.65
C PHE A 97 -15.36 -13.20 -12.26
N GLY A 98 -16.37 -12.76 -11.51
CA GLY A 98 -16.26 -12.49 -10.08
C GLY A 98 -16.19 -11.00 -9.75
N ALA A 99 -17.28 -10.51 -9.16
CA ALA A 99 -17.49 -9.24 -8.49
C ALA A 99 -17.05 -7.97 -9.23
N TYR A 100 -17.87 -6.93 -9.06
CA TYR A 100 -17.55 -5.52 -9.28
C TYR A 100 -16.06 -5.20 -8.94
N PRO A 101 -15.40 -4.24 -9.62
CA PRO A 101 -13.92 -4.12 -9.74
C PRO A 101 -13.07 -3.93 -8.47
N ASP A 102 -13.58 -4.25 -7.28
CA ASP A 102 -13.00 -4.10 -5.95
C ASP A 102 -11.65 -4.79 -5.72
N ASN A 103 -11.17 -5.59 -6.67
CA ASN A 103 -9.94 -6.36 -6.53
C ASN A 103 -8.74 -5.78 -7.26
N LEU A 104 -8.92 -4.88 -8.24
CA LEU A 104 -7.78 -4.28 -8.94
C LEU A 104 -7.26 -3.07 -8.15
N THR A 105 -6.00 -3.13 -7.74
CA THR A 105 -5.40 -2.14 -6.85
C THR A 105 -4.41 -1.21 -7.54
N ASN A 106 -3.66 -1.69 -8.52
CA ASN A 106 -2.68 -0.89 -9.24
C ASN A 106 -2.28 -1.49 -10.60
N PHE A 107 -1.82 -0.63 -11.50
CA PHE A 107 -1.08 -1.02 -12.71
C PHE A 107 0.20 -0.20 -12.82
N ALA A 108 1.19 -0.72 -13.55
CA ALA A 108 2.55 -0.19 -13.54
C ALA A 108 2.95 0.39 -14.91
N GLN A 109 3.81 1.40 -14.87
CA GLN A 109 4.52 1.90 -16.03
C GLN A 109 6.03 2.04 -15.74
N LEU A 110 6.85 1.80 -16.75
CA LEU A 110 8.32 1.78 -16.65
C LEU A 110 8.93 2.42 -17.89
N GLN A 111 9.96 3.26 -17.71
CA GLN A 111 10.72 3.83 -18.82
C GLN A 111 11.72 2.79 -19.34
N ASN A 112 11.70 2.49 -20.64
CA ASN A 112 12.63 1.59 -21.30
C ASN A 112 13.19 2.25 -22.57
N GLY A 113 14.36 2.90 -22.46
CA GLY A 113 14.87 3.72 -23.55
C GLY A 113 13.92 4.89 -23.84
N ASP A 114 13.50 5.05 -25.09
CA ASP A 114 12.52 6.06 -25.50
C ASP A 114 11.06 5.58 -25.31
N ASP A 115 10.85 4.28 -25.08
CA ASP A 115 9.54 3.68 -24.92
C ASP A 115 9.09 3.63 -23.46
N VAL A 116 7.76 3.52 -23.27
CA VAL A 116 7.15 3.31 -21.95
C VAL A 116 6.48 1.94 -21.93
N VAL A 117 6.96 1.04 -21.08
CA VAL A 117 6.30 -0.25 -20.88
C VAL A 117 5.15 -0.09 -19.91
N ILE A 118 3.96 -0.59 -20.26
CA ILE A 118 2.78 -0.64 -19.39
C ILE A 118 2.49 -2.09 -19.03
N ILE A 119 2.31 -2.37 -17.74
CA ILE A 119 1.88 -3.68 -17.24
C ILE A 119 0.54 -3.52 -16.54
N LEU A 120 -0.48 -4.20 -17.04
CA LEU A 120 -1.86 -4.08 -16.60
C LEU A 120 -2.40 -5.47 -16.19
N PRO A 121 -2.70 -5.69 -14.90
CA PRO A 121 -3.26 -6.95 -14.42
C PRO A 121 -4.78 -6.97 -14.58
N THR A 122 -5.32 -8.15 -14.83
CA THR A 122 -6.76 -8.37 -14.88
C THR A 122 -7.16 -9.51 -13.95
N TRP A 123 -8.27 -9.35 -13.24
CA TRP A 123 -8.77 -10.41 -12.39
C TRP A 123 -9.38 -11.54 -13.25
N GLY A 124 -8.76 -12.71 -13.21
CA GLY A 124 -9.20 -13.89 -13.95
C GLY A 124 -8.66 -14.01 -15.38
N ASN A 125 -7.92 -13.00 -15.87
CA ASN A 125 -7.46 -12.94 -17.27
C ASN A 125 -5.97 -12.53 -17.43
N GLY A 126 -5.13 -12.76 -16.43
CA GLY A 126 -3.70 -12.61 -16.64
C GLY A 126 -3.18 -11.19 -16.51
N ILE A 127 -1.89 -11.08 -16.79
CA ILE A 127 -1.16 -9.83 -16.93
C ILE A 127 -1.07 -9.49 -18.42
N TRP A 128 -1.32 -8.22 -18.76
CA TRP A 128 -1.15 -7.68 -20.10
C TRP A 128 0.02 -6.70 -20.10
N ARG A 129 0.83 -6.77 -21.16
CA ARG A 129 2.02 -5.95 -21.35
C ARG A 129 1.91 -5.18 -22.66
N SER A 130 2.12 -3.88 -22.60
CA SER A 130 2.41 -3.06 -23.77
C SER A 130 3.88 -2.64 -23.73
N PRO A 131 4.69 -2.97 -24.76
CA PRO A 131 6.08 -2.51 -24.85
C PRO A 131 6.22 -1.04 -25.27
N ASP A 132 5.17 -0.43 -25.79
CA ASP A 132 5.19 0.74 -26.68
C ASP A 132 4.20 1.83 -26.24
N GLY A 133 4.06 2.04 -24.94
CA GLY A 133 3.25 3.13 -24.38
C GLY A 133 1.75 2.99 -24.61
N GLY A 134 1.27 1.76 -24.80
CA GLY A 134 -0.13 1.42 -24.99
C GLY A 134 -0.56 1.32 -26.45
N ASP A 135 0.36 1.29 -27.42
CA ASP A 135 0.00 1.21 -28.84
C ASP A 135 -0.29 -0.24 -29.28
N SER A 136 0.36 -1.22 -28.66
CA SER A 136 0.08 -2.65 -28.80
C SER A 136 0.08 -3.39 -27.46
N TRP A 137 -0.58 -4.54 -27.43
CA TRP A 137 -0.79 -5.33 -26.20
C TRP A 137 -0.51 -6.81 -26.42
N ILE A 138 0.22 -7.40 -25.47
CA ILE A 138 0.58 -8.82 -25.42
C ILE A 138 0.11 -9.37 -24.07
N GLN A 139 -0.65 -10.46 -24.09
CA GLN A 139 -0.96 -11.19 -22.86
C GLN A 139 0.26 -12.00 -22.43
N VAL A 140 0.68 -11.85 -21.18
CA VAL A 140 1.70 -12.72 -20.58
C VAL A 140 1.11 -14.13 -20.46
N PRO A 141 1.77 -15.16 -21.03
CA PRO A 141 1.27 -16.53 -20.96
C PRO A 141 1.13 -17.01 -19.51
N TYR A 142 0.09 -17.79 -19.23
CA TYR A 142 -0.03 -18.46 -17.94
C TYR A 142 1.11 -19.45 -17.74
N GLU A 143 1.58 -19.56 -16.50
CA GLU A 143 2.55 -20.54 -16.07
C GLU A 143 1.89 -21.49 -15.08
N ASP A 144 2.13 -22.80 -15.25
CA ASP A 144 1.59 -23.81 -14.36
C ASP A 144 2.34 -23.80 -13.03
N HIS A 145 1.58 -23.81 -11.94
CA HIS A 145 2.14 -23.90 -10.61
C HIS A 145 2.68 -25.33 -10.37
N PRO A 146 3.93 -25.48 -9.89
CA PRO A 146 4.65 -26.76 -9.94
C PRO A 146 4.04 -27.90 -9.11
N SER A 147 3.21 -27.60 -8.11
CA SER A 147 2.80 -28.59 -7.09
C SER A 147 1.28 -28.76 -6.85
N ASN A 148 0.41 -27.96 -7.47
CA ASN A 148 -1.02 -27.94 -7.09
C ASN A 148 -2.01 -27.77 -8.27
N GLY A 149 -1.52 -27.74 -9.52
CA GLY A 149 -2.36 -27.63 -10.71
C GLY A 149 -3.06 -26.27 -10.89
N TYR A 150 -2.70 -25.27 -10.08
CA TYR A 150 -3.10 -23.88 -10.31
C TYR A 150 -2.19 -23.19 -11.33
N GLN A 151 -2.52 -21.96 -11.70
CA GLN A 151 -1.77 -21.16 -12.66
C GLN A 151 -1.37 -19.82 -12.04
N PHE A 152 -0.14 -19.40 -12.26
CA PHE A 152 0.31 -18.04 -12.00
C PHE A 152 -0.35 -17.04 -12.95
N TYR A 153 -0.32 -15.76 -12.57
CA TYR A 153 -0.83 -14.60 -13.29
C TYR A 153 -2.36 -14.52 -13.43
N ARG A 154 -3.09 -15.58 -13.12
CA ARG A 154 -4.54 -15.62 -13.37
C ARG A 154 -5.33 -14.64 -12.49
N LYS A 155 -4.89 -14.41 -11.26
CA LYS A 155 -5.58 -13.54 -10.29
C LYS A 155 -4.58 -12.58 -9.65
N ILE A 156 -4.31 -11.48 -10.34
CA ILE A 156 -3.41 -10.43 -9.88
C ILE A 156 -4.22 -9.21 -9.44
N PRO A 157 -4.30 -8.90 -8.13
CA PRO A 157 -4.93 -7.69 -7.65
C PRO A 157 -4.17 -6.44 -8.10
N GLY A 158 -2.84 -6.47 -8.11
CA GLY A 158 -2.06 -5.30 -8.51
C GLY A 158 -0.65 -5.65 -8.94
N VAL A 159 -0.11 -4.77 -9.79
CA VAL A 159 1.30 -4.76 -10.17
C VAL A 159 1.91 -3.40 -9.81
N PHE A 160 3.18 -3.42 -9.43
CA PHE A 160 3.88 -2.28 -8.85
C PHE A 160 5.26 -2.18 -9.48
N SER A 161 5.62 -0.97 -9.92
CA SER A 161 6.97 -0.58 -10.30
C SER A 161 7.42 0.55 -9.37
N PHE A 162 8.73 0.79 -9.32
CA PHE A 162 9.30 1.88 -8.54
C PHE A 162 10.28 2.69 -9.41
N PRO A 163 10.42 4.00 -9.18
CA PRO A 163 11.21 4.88 -10.05
C PRO A 163 12.64 4.38 -10.29
N GLY A 164 13.10 4.49 -11.54
CA GLY A 164 14.47 4.14 -11.93
C GLY A 164 14.79 2.64 -11.96
N SER A 165 13.80 1.77 -11.75
CA SER A 165 13.96 0.31 -11.79
C SER A 165 13.29 -0.28 -13.02
N ASN A 166 13.87 -1.34 -13.58
CA ASN A 166 13.25 -2.21 -14.57
C ASN A 166 12.45 -3.37 -13.92
N THR A 167 12.40 -3.39 -12.58
CA THR A 167 11.75 -4.44 -11.81
C THR A 167 10.26 -4.15 -11.64
N VAL A 168 9.44 -5.17 -11.88
CA VAL A 168 7.99 -5.17 -11.67
C VAL A 168 7.65 -6.25 -10.65
N TYR A 169 6.76 -5.92 -9.73
CA TYR A 169 6.27 -6.83 -8.71
C TYR A 169 4.76 -7.01 -8.91
N ALA A 170 4.29 -8.26 -8.91
CA ALA A 170 2.87 -8.59 -8.99
C ALA A 170 2.45 -9.39 -7.75
N LEU A 171 1.27 -9.06 -7.21
CA LEU A 171 0.68 -9.79 -6.10
C LEU A 171 -0.13 -10.94 -6.67
N ASP A 172 0.37 -12.17 -6.58
CA ASP A 172 -0.20 -13.30 -7.31
C ASP A 172 -0.96 -14.26 -6.41
N LYS A 173 -2.25 -14.40 -6.71
CA LYS A 173 -3.17 -15.36 -6.09
C LYS A 173 -3.28 -16.62 -6.93
N ALA A 174 -2.14 -17.25 -7.17
CA ALA A 174 -2.04 -18.53 -7.86
C ALA A 174 -2.76 -19.63 -7.05
N ASP A 175 -2.56 -19.68 -5.73
CA ASP A 175 -3.21 -20.63 -4.82
C ASP A 175 -4.17 -19.88 -3.85
N TYR A 176 -5.21 -20.57 -3.39
CA TYR A 176 -6.09 -20.10 -2.32
C TYR A 176 -5.46 -20.27 -0.92
N ARG A 177 -4.39 -21.07 -0.80
CA ARG A 177 -3.64 -21.32 0.44
C ARG A 177 -2.32 -20.57 0.53
N MET A 178 -1.78 -20.09 -0.58
CA MET A 178 -0.45 -19.50 -0.66
C MET A 178 -0.47 -18.35 -1.66
N GLN A 179 0.11 -17.22 -1.26
CA GLN A 179 0.31 -16.08 -2.15
C GLN A 179 1.76 -15.97 -2.57
N TYR A 180 1.95 -15.41 -3.76
CA TYR A 180 3.26 -15.24 -4.36
C TYR A 180 3.52 -13.78 -4.67
N LEU A 181 4.75 -13.36 -4.41
CA LEU A 181 5.32 -12.18 -5.03
C LEU A 181 5.95 -12.62 -6.35
N SER A 182 5.30 -12.31 -7.46
CA SER A 182 5.86 -12.54 -8.80
C SER A 182 6.72 -11.34 -9.17
N ILE A 183 7.97 -11.58 -9.59
CA ILE A 183 8.99 -10.55 -9.82
C ILE A 183 9.52 -10.69 -11.24
N SER A 184 9.44 -9.63 -12.01
CA SER A 184 10.14 -9.48 -13.28
C SER A 184 11.25 -8.45 -13.15
N THR A 185 12.43 -8.73 -13.69
CA THR A 185 13.57 -7.79 -13.72
C THR A 185 13.89 -7.31 -15.13
N ASP A 186 12.97 -7.52 -16.08
CA ASP A 186 13.16 -7.25 -17.50
C ASP A 186 11.93 -6.57 -18.12
N PHE A 187 11.33 -5.65 -17.35
CA PHE A 187 10.14 -4.89 -17.76
C PHE A 187 8.92 -5.78 -18.03
N GLY A 188 8.71 -6.82 -17.24
CA GLY A 188 7.54 -7.70 -17.32
C GLY A 188 7.59 -8.75 -18.44
N GLN A 189 8.76 -9.03 -19.03
CA GLN A 189 8.90 -10.03 -20.09
C GLN A 189 8.97 -11.44 -19.51
N THR A 190 9.79 -11.64 -18.48
CA THR A 190 9.90 -12.89 -17.73
C THR A 190 9.73 -12.63 -16.24
N TRP A 191 9.28 -13.66 -15.54
CA TRP A 191 8.86 -13.56 -14.14
C TRP A 191 9.43 -14.73 -13.33
N THR A 192 9.63 -14.48 -12.04
CA THR A 192 10.02 -15.46 -11.03
C THR A 192 9.07 -15.36 -9.85
N HIS A 193 8.86 -16.43 -9.10
CA HIS A 193 7.87 -16.47 -8.03
C HIS A 193 8.51 -16.73 -6.68
N LYS A 194 8.19 -15.89 -5.70
CA LYS A 194 8.59 -16.10 -4.31
C LYS A 194 7.35 -16.26 -3.44
N GLU A 195 7.31 -17.33 -2.67
CA GLU A 195 6.26 -17.54 -1.68
C GLU A 195 6.34 -16.45 -0.61
N VAL A 196 5.19 -15.90 -0.20
CA VAL A 196 5.13 -14.88 0.85
C VAL A 196 4.58 -15.51 2.13
N ASP A 197 3.29 -15.87 2.11
CA ASP A 197 2.55 -16.64 3.12
C ASP A 197 1.08 -16.77 2.63
N ASN A 198 0.20 -17.34 3.46
CA ASN A 198 -1.23 -17.44 3.20
C ASN A 198 -2.00 -16.14 3.49
N PHE A 199 -2.00 -15.20 2.53
CA PHE A 199 -3.00 -14.13 2.51
C PHE A 199 -4.24 -14.55 1.72
N PHE A 200 -5.42 -14.18 2.18
CA PHE A 200 -6.64 -14.38 1.41
C PHE A 200 -6.75 -13.33 0.29
N ASN A 201 -6.38 -12.06 0.52
CA ASN A 201 -6.39 -11.02 -0.51
C ASN A 201 -5.20 -10.05 -0.34
N PRO A 202 -4.14 -10.18 -1.16
CA PRO A 202 -3.06 -9.20 -1.17
C PRO A 202 -3.47 -7.96 -1.96
N TRP A 203 -3.22 -6.77 -1.42
CA TRP A 203 -3.71 -5.53 -2.03
C TRP A 203 -2.66 -4.43 -2.10
N ALA A 204 -1.68 -4.46 -1.21
CA ALA A 204 -0.70 -3.39 -1.09
C ALA A 204 0.71 -3.95 -1.18
N LEU A 205 1.54 -3.28 -1.97
CA LEU A 205 2.97 -3.48 -1.99
C LEU A 205 3.65 -2.13 -1.93
N TYR A 206 4.72 -2.03 -1.16
CA TYR A 206 5.59 -0.87 -1.17
C TYR A 206 7.05 -1.28 -1.05
N LYS A 207 7.94 -0.42 -1.54
CA LYS A 207 9.38 -0.61 -1.52
C LYS A 207 10.06 0.68 -1.13
N GLN A 208 11.05 0.58 -0.24
CA GLN A 208 11.95 1.69 0.07
C GLN A 208 13.35 1.18 0.39
N THR A 209 14.33 2.05 0.24
CA THR A 209 15.72 1.77 0.61
C THR A 209 16.10 2.61 1.81
N ILE A 210 16.57 1.96 2.88
CA ILE A 210 17.06 2.62 4.10
C ILE A 210 18.42 2.03 4.43
N ASP A 211 19.41 2.90 4.61
CA ASP A 211 20.81 2.53 4.90
C ASP A 211 21.38 1.48 3.93
N GLY A 212 21.00 1.57 2.65
CA GLY A 212 21.45 0.66 1.59
C GLY A 212 20.72 -0.70 1.56
N ILE A 213 19.75 -0.93 2.44
CA ILE A 213 18.92 -2.14 2.47
C ILE A 213 17.59 -1.85 1.78
N GLU A 214 17.24 -2.67 0.78
CA GLU A 214 15.93 -2.63 0.14
C GLU A 214 14.92 -3.40 0.99
N TYR A 215 13.91 -2.68 1.49
CA TYR A 215 12.79 -3.24 2.21
C TYR A 215 11.57 -3.35 1.31
N LEU A 216 10.93 -4.53 1.31
CA LEU A 216 9.62 -4.75 0.70
C LEU A 216 8.56 -4.86 1.81
N TYR A 217 7.42 -4.23 1.58
CA TYR A 217 6.24 -4.29 2.44
C TYR A 217 5.12 -4.92 1.66
N TYR A 218 4.51 -5.95 2.21
CA TYR A 218 3.45 -6.71 1.58
C TYR A 218 2.23 -6.74 2.50
N GLY A 219 1.13 -6.18 2.01
CA GLY A 219 -0.09 -5.97 2.78
C GLY A 219 -1.30 -6.68 2.17
N GLY A 220 -2.11 -7.29 3.02
CA GLY A 220 -3.40 -7.85 2.64
C GLY A 220 -4.29 -8.18 3.83
N GLU A 221 -5.23 -9.09 3.62
CA GLU A 221 -6.07 -9.69 4.67
C GLU A 221 -6.04 -11.22 4.60
N ASN A 222 -6.33 -11.89 5.72
CA ASN A 222 -6.69 -13.29 5.78
C ASN A 222 -7.88 -13.46 6.76
N GLY A 223 -9.07 -13.60 6.19
CA GLY A 223 -10.34 -13.54 6.92
C GLY A 223 -10.59 -12.12 7.47
N GLU A 224 -10.93 -12.04 8.76
CA GLU A 224 -11.14 -10.75 9.44
C GLU A 224 -9.84 -10.07 9.90
N LYS A 225 -8.69 -10.71 9.67
CA LYS A 225 -7.39 -10.23 10.13
C LYS A 225 -6.65 -9.53 9.01
N GLY A 226 -6.13 -8.35 9.34
CA GLY A 226 -5.20 -7.61 8.53
C GLY A 226 -3.77 -8.09 8.69
N TYR A 227 -2.96 -8.08 7.62
CA TYR A 227 -1.58 -8.57 7.66
C TYR A 227 -0.61 -7.67 6.91
N LEU A 228 0.50 -7.32 7.58
CA LEU A 228 1.62 -6.60 7.01
C LEU A 228 2.90 -7.40 7.24
N TYR A 229 3.54 -7.76 6.15
CA TYR A 229 4.79 -8.50 6.14
C TYR A 229 5.89 -7.59 5.59
N ARG A 230 7.08 -7.70 6.14
CA ARG A 230 8.26 -6.97 5.66
C ARG A 230 9.37 -7.94 5.29
N SER A 231 10.00 -7.71 4.16
CA SER A 231 11.23 -8.39 3.77
C SER A 231 12.38 -7.39 3.69
N ALA A 232 13.58 -7.81 4.09
CA ALA A 232 14.82 -7.05 3.97
C ALA A 232 15.84 -7.73 3.03
N ASP A 233 15.42 -8.78 2.33
CA ASP A 233 16.25 -9.65 1.49
C ASP A 233 15.64 -9.87 0.09
N GLY A 234 14.87 -8.89 -0.39
CA GLY A 234 14.25 -8.93 -1.72
C GLY A 234 13.13 -9.95 -1.84
N GLY A 235 12.42 -10.26 -0.74
CA GLY A 235 11.29 -11.17 -0.68
C GLY A 235 11.66 -12.65 -0.55
N ASN A 236 12.90 -12.97 -0.16
CA ASN A 236 13.31 -14.36 0.10
C ASN A 236 12.78 -14.85 1.45
N SER A 237 12.71 -13.96 2.44
CA SER A 237 12.06 -14.21 3.73
C SER A 237 11.21 -13.00 4.13
N TRP A 238 10.17 -13.29 4.90
CA TRP A 238 9.21 -12.29 5.36
C TRP A 238 9.04 -12.35 6.86
N ASP A 239 9.12 -11.18 7.48
CA ASP A 239 8.86 -10.96 8.89
C ASP A 239 7.42 -10.45 9.06
N ALA A 240 6.58 -11.27 9.69
CA ALA A 240 5.17 -11.00 9.96
C ALA A 240 4.94 -10.37 11.35
N SER A 241 6.01 -10.06 12.11
CA SER A 241 5.89 -9.49 13.46
C SER A 241 5.21 -8.13 13.52
N PHE A 242 5.12 -7.45 12.36
CA PHE A 242 4.41 -6.18 12.15
C PHE A 242 2.90 -6.35 11.96
N THR A 243 2.38 -7.58 11.98
CA THR A 243 0.94 -7.86 11.93
C THR A 243 0.30 -7.28 13.18
N LEU A 244 -0.42 -6.17 13.02
CA LEU A 244 -1.08 -5.44 14.10
C LEU A 244 -2.34 -6.17 14.56
N GLY A 245 -2.15 -7.32 15.21
CA GLY A 245 -3.16 -8.10 15.92
C GLY A 245 -4.51 -8.29 15.24
N ASP A 246 -5.54 -8.58 16.03
CA ASP A 246 -6.92 -8.84 15.62
C ASP A 246 -7.72 -7.57 15.24
N GLY A 247 -7.04 -6.42 15.11
CA GLY A 247 -7.65 -5.09 14.94
C GLY A 247 -8.10 -4.70 13.53
N GLY A 248 -8.10 -5.61 12.55
CA GLY A 248 -8.72 -5.35 11.24
C GLY A 248 -7.94 -4.39 10.33
N LEU A 249 -6.61 -4.55 10.23
CA LEU A 249 -5.80 -3.85 9.24
C LEU A 249 -5.89 -4.44 7.84
N HIS A 250 -7.04 -4.30 7.21
CA HIS A 250 -7.20 -4.70 5.82
C HIS A 250 -6.33 -3.79 4.94
N ASN A 251 -5.07 -4.18 4.71
CA ASN A 251 -4.06 -3.31 4.12
C ASN A 251 -4.33 -3.13 2.64
N ARG A 252 -4.95 -2.01 2.27
CA ARG A 252 -5.40 -1.75 0.90
C ARG A 252 -4.36 -1.03 0.06
N ARG A 253 -3.61 -0.10 0.67
CA ARG A 253 -2.58 0.69 0.00
C ARG A 253 -1.49 1.09 0.99
N MET A 254 -0.28 1.26 0.47
CA MET A 254 0.88 1.76 1.21
C MET A 254 1.62 2.77 0.35
N ILE A 255 2.04 3.87 0.96
CA ILE A 255 2.95 4.87 0.38
C ILE A 255 3.98 5.25 1.44
N ALA A 256 5.05 5.93 1.04
CA ALA A 256 5.89 6.64 1.99
C ALA A 256 6.06 8.11 1.60
N ASP A 257 6.40 8.94 2.59
CA ASP A 257 6.85 10.31 2.35
C ASP A 257 8.36 10.36 2.04
N GLU A 258 8.84 11.55 1.65
CA GLU A 258 10.26 11.80 1.35
C GLU A 258 11.20 11.54 2.54
N ARG A 259 10.67 11.41 3.76
CA ARG A 259 11.42 11.13 4.98
C ARG A 259 11.39 9.65 5.37
N GLY A 260 10.80 8.79 4.55
CA GLY A 260 10.69 7.35 4.79
C GLY A 260 9.60 6.96 5.77
N LYS A 261 8.67 7.86 6.12
CA LYS A 261 7.49 7.48 6.92
C LYS A 261 6.53 6.70 6.05
N ILE A 262 6.11 5.53 6.53
CA ILE A 262 5.17 4.67 5.82
C ILE A 262 3.75 5.02 6.25
N TYR A 263 2.88 5.29 5.28
CA TYR A 263 1.46 5.49 5.47
C TYR A 263 0.71 4.28 4.94
N LEU A 264 -0.10 3.68 5.80
CA LEU A 264 -0.86 2.49 5.52
C LEU A 264 -2.35 2.81 5.60
N LEU A 265 -3.07 2.52 4.51
CA LEU A 265 -4.52 2.64 4.49
C LEU A 265 -5.16 1.30 4.85
N SER A 266 -5.88 1.29 5.97
CA SER A 266 -6.68 0.16 6.44
C SER A 266 -8.11 0.25 5.91
N GLY A 267 -8.69 -0.89 5.56
CA GLY A 267 -10.05 -0.99 5.05
C GLY A 267 -11.11 -0.40 5.98
N ARG A 268 -10.91 -0.42 7.31
CA ARG A 268 -11.88 0.13 8.28
C ARG A 268 -11.89 1.67 8.38
N GLY A 269 -11.36 2.37 7.39
CA GLY A 269 -11.39 3.84 7.35
C GLY A 269 -10.36 4.48 8.27
N GLU A 270 -9.22 3.82 8.48
CA GLU A 270 -8.13 4.35 9.29
C GLU A 270 -6.84 4.42 8.49
N VAL A 271 -6.04 5.45 8.75
CA VAL A 271 -4.67 5.56 8.23
C VAL A 271 -3.71 5.35 9.38
N TYR A 272 -2.77 4.43 9.21
CA TYR A 272 -1.69 4.18 10.16
C TYR A 272 -0.39 4.75 9.62
N VAL A 273 0.46 5.26 10.51
CA VAL A 273 1.76 5.83 10.15
C VAL A 273 2.85 5.18 10.96
N SER A 274 3.91 4.77 10.27
CA SER A 274 5.17 4.37 10.87
C SER A 274 6.25 5.40 10.56
N ALA A 275 7.04 5.77 11.57
CA ALA A 275 8.21 6.63 11.42
C ALA A 275 9.54 5.87 11.60
N ASP A 276 9.46 4.56 11.78
CA ASP A 276 10.56 3.66 12.15
C ASP A 276 10.57 2.43 11.23
N ASN A 277 10.41 2.68 9.93
CA ASN A 277 10.55 1.67 8.89
C ASN A 277 9.55 0.51 8.99
N GLY A 278 8.36 0.77 9.52
CA GLY A 278 7.30 -0.22 9.73
C GLY A 278 7.49 -1.08 10.97
N ASP A 279 8.47 -0.79 11.85
CA ASP A 279 8.60 -1.50 13.12
C ASP A 279 7.39 -1.23 14.02
N THR A 280 6.83 -0.01 13.95
CA THR A 280 5.74 0.42 14.81
C THR A 280 4.80 1.34 14.03
N PHE A 281 3.50 1.20 14.30
CA PHE A 281 2.48 2.02 13.68
C PHE A 281 1.59 2.63 14.74
N GLN A 282 1.25 3.88 14.51
CA GLN A 282 0.21 4.58 15.25
C GLN A 282 -0.90 4.95 14.28
N SER A 283 -2.14 4.81 14.73
CA SER A 283 -3.24 5.43 14.00
C SER A 283 -2.93 6.91 13.88
N LEU A 284 -3.04 7.46 12.66
CA LEU A 284 -3.03 8.88 12.41
C LEU A 284 -4.33 9.43 13.02
N ASN A 285 -4.34 9.54 14.35
CA ASN A 285 -5.44 10.00 15.19
C ASN A 285 -5.60 11.51 14.99
N SER A 286 -5.85 11.90 13.75
CA SER A 286 -6.39 13.20 13.43
C SER A 286 -7.73 13.26 14.15
N LYS A 287 -8.07 14.37 14.77
CA LYS A 287 -9.42 14.58 15.33
C LYS A 287 -10.53 14.54 14.26
N ALA A 288 -10.25 14.08 13.05
CA ALA A 288 -11.27 13.75 12.07
C ALA A 288 -11.93 12.45 12.50
N VAL A 289 -13.11 12.61 13.08
CA VAL A 289 -14.13 11.58 13.07
C VAL A 289 -14.33 11.22 11.60
N VAL A 290 -13.70 10.13 11.14
CA VAL A 290 -14.18 9.43 9.95
C VAL A 290 -15.57 8.96 10.39
N PRO A 291 -16.67 9.48 9.81
CA PRO A 291 -17.98 9.02 10.21
C PRO A 291 -17.98 7.52 9.97
N GLN A 292 -18.10 6.73 11.04
CA GLN A 292 -18.29 5.29 10.88
C GLN A 292 -19.49 5.15 9.94
N SER A 293 -19.27 4.52 8.78
CA SER A 293 -20.37 4.25 7.87
C SER A 293 -21.40 3.44 8.65
N THR A 294 -22.61 3.98 8.79
CA THR A 294 -23.67 3.34 9.57
C THR A 294 -24.21 2.07 8.90
N GLU A 295 -23.70 1.68 7.72
CA GLU A 295 -24.18 0.51 6.99
C GLU A 295 -23.05 -0.17 6.21
N THR A 296 -22.86 -1.47 6.47
CA THR A 296 -22.34 -2.59 5.63
C THR A 296 -21.14 -2.43 4.68
N VAL A 297 -20.52 -1.26 4.52
CA VAL A 297 -19.40 -1.05 3.61
C VAL A 297 -18.08 -1.10 4.38
N ASN A 298 -17.40 -2.25 4.30
CA ASN A 298 -16.13 -2.50 5.01
C ASN A 298 -14.93 -1.66 4.50
N PHE A 299 -15.12 -0.79 3.50
CA PHE A 299 -14.05 -0.04 2.82
C PHE A 299 -14.48 1.39 2.48
N TYR A 300 -14.06 2.37 3.29
CA TYR A 300 -14.48 3.77 3.12
C TYR A 300 -13.54 4.58 2.20
N TYR A 301 -12.23 4.45 2.41
CA TYR A 301 -11.21 5.13 1.61
C TYR A 301 -10.81 4.28 0.39
N SER A 302 -10.72 4.92 -0.77
CA SER A 302 -10.36 4.27 -2.05
C SER A 302 -8.88 4.47 -2.42
N HIS A 303 -8.26 5.57 -2.02
CA HIS A 303 -6.85 5.85 -2.30
C HIS A 303 -6.25 6.81 -1.26
N LEU A 304 -4.92 6.81 -1.15
CA LEU A 304 -4.16 7.83 -0.44
C LEU A 304 -2.99 8.33 -1.29
N LEU A 305 -2.64 9.60 -1.15
CA LEU A 305 -1.40 10.16 -1.69
C LEU A 305 -0.91 11.35 -0.86
N ILE A 306 0.36 11.71 -1.01
CA ILE A 306 0.96 12.88 -0.37
C ILE A 306 1.36 13.90 -1.44
N LEU A 307 1.03 15.16 -1.20
CA LEU A 307 1.45 16.30 -2.02
C LEU A 307 1.58 17.54 -1.13
N ASN A 308 2.69 18.27 -1.24
CA ASN A 308 2.92 19.53 -0.51
C ASN A 308 2.65 19.45 1.00
N GLN A 309 3.17 18.42 1.68
CA GLN A 309 2.95 18.18 3.11
C GLN A 309 1.47 18.01 3.50
N LYS A 310 0.63 17.62 2.54
CA LYS A 310 -0.75 17.22 2.78
C LYS A 310 -0.94 15.76 2.40
N LEU A 311 -1.68 15.04 3.24
CA LEU A 311 -2.19 13.72 2.94
C LEU A 311 -3.60 13.86 2.37
N TYR A 312 -3.84 13.30 1.20
CA TYR A 312 -5.15 13.26 0.55
C TYR A 312 -5.71 11.86 0.66
N LEU A 313 -6.99 11.75 1.02
CA LEU A 313 -7.74 10.51 1.09
C LEU A 313 -9.00 10.63 0.23
N SER A 314 -9.11 9.86 -0.84
CA SER A 314 -10.34 9.76 -1.62
C SER A 314 -11.28 8.72 -1.01
N THR A 315 -12.56 8.88 -1.25
CA THR A 315 -13.61 8.00 -0.74
C THR A 315 -14.60 7.61 -1.82
N ILE A 316 -15.24 6.46 -1.63
CA ILE A 316 -16.27 5.98 -2.55
C ILE A 316 -17.64 6.64 -2.34
N SER A 317 -17.78 7.63 -1.44
CA SER A 317 -19.09 8.22 -1.13
C SER A 317 -19.08 9.68 -0.64
N GLN A 318 -17.95 10.28 -0.26
CA GLN A 318 -17.88 11.63 0.33
C GLN A 318 -16.78 12.52 -0.26
N GLY A 319 -16.29 12.18 -1.46
CA GLY A 319 -15.24 12.94 -2.13
C GLY A 319 -13.86 12.73 -1.51
N ILE A 320 -13.10 13.82 -1.38
CA ILE A 320 -11.69 13.81 -0.94
C ILE A 320 -11.52 14.59 0.35
N TYR A 321 -10.78 14.03 1.29
CA TYR A 321 -10.26 14.71 2.47
C TYR A 321 -8.80 15.11 2.27
N ALA A 322 -8.42 16.28 2.77
CA ALA A 322 -7.04 16.75 2.78
C ALA A 322 -6.60 17.10 4.21
N PHE A 323 -5.49 16.52 4.64
CA PHE A 323 -4.95 16.68 6.00
C PHE A 323 -3.58 17.33 5.95
N SER A 324 -3.37 18.37 6.75
CA SER A 324 -2.03 18.94 6.92
C SER A 324 -1.15 18.00 7.75
N LEU A 325 -0.01 17.60 7.18
CA LEU A 325 1.03 16.84 7.89
C LEU A 325 1.93 17.74 8.74
N VAL A 326 1.79 19.07 8.64
CA VAL A 326 2.52 20.07 9.46
C VAL A 326 2.00 20.10 10.91
N SER A 327 0.74 19.70 11.11
CA SER A 327 0.02 19.80 12.40
C SER A 327 -0.50 18.46 12.95
N SER A 328 -0.28 17.35 12.25
CA SER A 328 -0.49 16.02 12.85
C SER A 328 0.60 15.85 13.92
N GLY A 329 0.22 15.92 15.19
CA GLY A 329 1.06 15.78 16.39
C GLY A 329 1.82 14.46 16.53
N LEU A 330 2.31 13.89 15.42
CA LEU A 330 3.40 12.96 15.39
C LEU A 330 4.68 13.74 15.68
N HIS A 331 4.85 14.12 16.95
CA HIS A 331 6.01 14.84 17.45
C HIS A 331 7.29 14.11 17.02
N LEU A 332 7.92 14.61 15.95
CA LEU A 332 9.28 14.28 15.53
C LEU A 332 10.27 14.98 16.48
N ASN A 333 10.27 14.59 17.75
CA ASN A 333 11.42 14.86 18.62
C ASN A 333 12.22 13.57 18.70
N ASN A 334 13.10 13.36 17.71
CA ASN A 334 14.12 12.31 17.71
C ASN A 334 15.19 12.49 18.79
N SER A 335 15.03 13.44 19.72
CA SER A 335 16.01 13.68 20.77
C SER A 335 15.88 12.76 21.98
N ASP A 336 14.73 12.12 22.25
CA ASP A 336 14.52 11.49 23.58
C ASP A 336 13.65 10.20 23.66
N LYS A 337 13.20 9.59 22.54
CA LYS A 337 11.98 8.75 22.61
C LYS A 337 12.13 7.27 22.99
N LEU A 338 13.13 6.53 22.52
CA LEU A 338 13.44 5.20 23.04
C LEU A 338 14.77 4.74 22.43
N SER A 339 15.80 4.51 23.24
CA SER A 339 17.04 3.88 22.78
C SER A 339 17.20 2.54 23.47
N ILE A 340 17.52 1.51 22.70
CA ILE A 340 17.64 0.14 23.20
C ILE A 340 18.98 -0.43 22.77
N SER A 341 19.66 -1.09 23.69
CA SER A 341 20.85 -1.90 23.40
C SER A 341 20.84 -3.16 24.26
N ILE A 342 21.57 -4.19 23.84
CA ILE A 342 21.78 -5.40 24.65
C ILE A 342 23.23 -5.41 25.16
N SER A 343 23.48 -5.99 26.33
CA SER A 343 24.84 -6.26 26.79
C SER A 343 25.52 -7.29 25.89
N ASP A 344 26.86 -7.28 25.87
CA ASP A 344 27.67 -8.18 25.01
C ASP A 344 27.43 -9.67 25.31
N ASP A 345 27.19 -10.00 26.59
CA ASP A 345 26.82 -11.36 27.04
C ASP A 345 25.33 -11.70 26.78
N GLN A 346 24.58 -10.73 26.26
CA GLN A 346 23.14 -10.78 25.98
C GLN A 346 22.26 -11.15 27.18
N THR A 347 22.69 -10.85 28.41
CA THR A 347 21.89 -11.09 29.62
C THR A 347 21.11 -9.85 30.08
N GLU A 348 21.48 -8.67 29.61
CA GLU A 348 20.83 -7.40 29.95
C GLU A 348 20.31 -6.67 28.71
N LEU A 349 19.06 -6.22 28.79
CA LEU A 349 18.47 -5.22 27.91
C LEU A 349 18.59 -3.85 28.57
N ILE A 350 19.24 -2.91 27.89
CA ILE A 350 19.38 -1.51 28.33
C ILE A 350 18.37 -0.69 27.53
N VAL A 351 17.45 -0.03 28.24
CA VAL A 351 16.37 0.79 27.67
C VAL A 351 16.51 2.21 28.21
N ARG A 352 16.70 3.18 27.31
CA ARG A 352 16.70 4.60 27.62
C ARG A 352 15.39 5.23 27.15
N THR A 353 14.67 5.84 28.08
CA THR A 353 13.33 6.42 27.88
C THR A 353 13.05 7.45 28.96
N GLU A 354 11.97 8.23 28.83
CA GLU A 354 11.50 9.15 29.87
C GLU A 354 11.25 8.40 31.21
N THR A 355 11.76 8.98 32.32
CA THR A 355 11.49 8.49 33.68
C THR A 355 9.98 8.44 33.94
N GLY A 356 9.50 7.36 34.56
CA GLY A 356 8.09 7.10 34.81
C GLY A 356 7.39 6.34 33.67
N SER A 357 8.05 6.16 32.51
CA SER A 357 7.46 5.37 31.42
C SER A 357 7.27 3.91 31.80
N LYS A 358 6.17 3.30 31.36
CA LYS A 358 5.93 1.86 31.44
C LYS A 358 6.63 1.15 30.29
N ILE A 359 7.70 0.44 30.60
CA ILE A 359 8.44 -0.39 29.65
C ILE A 359 7.86 -1.81 29.68
N SER A 360 7.47 -2.36 28.53
CA SER A 360 6.88 -3.68 28.37
C SER A 360 7.60 -4.45 27.28
N VAL A 361 8.14 -5.64 27.59
CA VAL A 361 8.80 -6.55 26.65
C VAL A 361 7.81 -7.62 26.23
N TYR A 362 7.71 -7.86 24.93
CA TYR A 362 6.85 -8.87 24.33
C TYR A 362 7.67 -9.84 23.47
N SER A 363 7.23 -11.09 23.37
CA SER A 363 7.69 -11.97 22.29
C SER A 363 7.26 -11.41 20.93
N VAL A 364 7.89 -11.87 19.87
CA VAL A 364 7.49 -11.57 18.49
C VAL A 364 6.03 -11.94 18.19
N SER A 365 5.49 -12.94 18.88
CA SER A 365 4.07 -13.36 18.80
C SER A 365 3.10 -12.49 19.63
N GLY A 366 3.59 -11.40 20.24
CA GLY A 366 2.77 -10.46 21.02
C GLY A 366 2.47 -10.88 22.45
N LYS A 367 3.03 -12.00 22.94
CA LYS A 367 2.89 -12.40 24.35
C LYS A 367 3.69 -11.45 25.23
N LEU A 368 3.04 -10.86 26.23
CA LEU A 368 3.74 -10.05 27.24
C LEU A 368 4.69 -10.93 28.05
N ILE A 369 5.96 -10.54 28.08
CA ILE A 369 7.04 -11.25 28.79
C ILE A 369 7.35 -10.57 30.11
N LYS A 370 7.55 -9.24 30.07
CA LYS A 370 8.01 -8.48 31.24
C LYS A 370 7.50 -7.05 31.17
N THR A 371 7.27 -6.44 32.33
CA THR A 371 6.90 -5.02 32.44
C THR A 371 7.64 -4.41 33.61
N ILE A 372 8.19 -3.20 33.42
CA ILE A 372 8.76 -2.38 34.48
C ILE A 372 8.29 -0.92 34.32
N ILE A 373 8.43 -0.14 35.39
CA ILE A 373 8.34 1.32 35.31
C ILE A 373 9.77 1.87 35.35
N ALA A 374 10.10 2.75 34.41
CA ALA A 374 11.42 3.39 34.35
C ALA A 374 11.60 4.29 35.58
N SER A 375 12.48 3.91 36.51
CA SER A 375 12.77 4.73 37.70
C SER A 375 13.75 5.87 37.43
N ASN A 376 14.44 5.81 36.29
CA ASN A 376 15.36 6.83 35.79
C ASN A 376 15.43 6.74 34.25
N ALA A 377 16.24 7.61 33.63
CA ALA A 377 16.37 7.67 32.17
C ALA A 377 17.00 6.42 31.51
N THR A 378 17.58 5.48 32.27
CA THR A 378 18.20 4.25 31.75
C THR A 378 17.83 3.05 32.61
N SER A 379 16.86 2.28 32.14
CA SER A 379 16.45 1.04 32.77
C SER A 379 17.25 -0.15 32.24
N LYS A 380 17.61 -1.07 33.13
CA LYS A 380 18.20 -2.36 32.77
C LYS A 380 17.23 -3.48 33.11
N LEU A 381 17.00 -4.38 32.17
CA LEU A 381 16.16 -5.56 32.35
C LEU A 381 16.99 -6.81 32.13
N ASN A 382 16.92 -7.75 33.07
CA ASN A 382 17.49 -9.08 32.84
C ASN A 382 16.66 -9.82 31.78
N ILE A 383 17.35 -10.30 30.74
CA ILE A 383 16.83 -11.07 29.61
C ILE A 383 17.60 -12.40 29.41
N GLY A 384 18.41 -12.82 30.38
CA GLY A 384 19.21 -14.04 30.27
C GLY A 384 18.37 -15.33 30.22
N ASP A 385 17.12 -15.25 30.69
CA ASP A 385 16.12 -16.32 30.64
C ASP A 385 15.39 -16.40 29.29
N LEU A 386 15.59 -15.42 28.40
CA LEU A 386 14.94 -15.39 27.09
C LEU A 386 15.68 -16.29 26.10
N GLY A 387 14.92 -17.09 25.36
CA GLY A 387 15.44 -17.90 24.25
C GLY A 387 15.82 -17.05 23.03
N ALA A 388 16.52 -17.66 22.08
CA ALA A 388 16.88 -17.01 20.82
C ALA A 388 15.62 -16.63 20.02
N SER A 389 15.37 -15.34 19.87
CA SER A 389 14.19 -14.78 19.19
C SER A 389 14.33 -13.26 19.02
N VAL A 390 13.45 -12.67 18.23
CA VAL A 390 13.18 -11.23 18.25
C VAL A 390 12.20 -10.93 19.39
N TYR A 391 12.41 -9.82 20.07
CA TYR A 391 11.53 -9.30 21.13
C TYR A 391 11.22 -7.84 20.87
N LEU A 392 9.98 -7.45 21.17
CA LEU A 392 9.51 -6.07 21.09
C LEU A 392 9.58 -5.42 22.46
N VAL A 393 9.92 -4.14 22.50
CA VAL A 393 9.98 -3.32 23.71
C VAL A 393 9.09 -2.11 23.47
N LYS A 394 8.04 -1.98 24.25
CA LYS A 394 7.16 -0.80 24.24
C LYS A 394 7.47 0.06 25.46
N SER A 395 7.59 1.36 25.29
CA SER A 395 7.67 2.35 26.35
C SER A 395 6.47 3.28 26.23
N LEU A 396 5.62 3.30 27.25
CA LEU A 396 4.48 4.22 27.33
C LEU A 396 4.80 5.30 28.37
N SER A 397 4.99 6.54 27.93
CA SER A 397 5.28 7.67 28.81
C SER A 397 4.10 8.01 29.73
N MET A 398 4.36 8.81 30.77
CA MET A 398 3.30 9.31 31.64
C MET A 398 2.33 10.25 30.93
N SER A 399 2.78 10.93 29.87
CA SER A 399 1.94 11.76 28.99
C SER A 399 1.10 10.94 27.99
N GLY A 400 1.20 9.61 28.02
CA GLY A 400 0.45 8.71 27.15
C GLY A 400 1.10 8.49 25.79
N GLU A 401 2.37 8.88 25.63
CA GLU A 401 3.10 8.69 24.39
C GLU A 401 3.70 7.28 24.31
N LEU A 402 3.39 6.56 23.23
CA LEU A 402 3.91 5.22 22.98
C LEU A 402 5.13 5.28 22.06
N SER A 403 6.26 4.79 22.55
CA SER A 403 7.46 4.50 21.76
C SER A 403 7.69 2.99 21.73
N VAL A 404 8.14 2.44 20.62
CA VAL A 404 8.39 1.00 20.52
C VAL A 404 9.73 0.76 19.80
N GLY A 405 10.45 -0.26 20.22
CA GLY A 405 11.69 -0.71 19.60
C GLY A 405 11.81 -2.22 19.71
N ARG A 406 12.92 -2.77 19.24
CA ARG A 406 13.15 -4.22 19.24
C ARG A 406 14.60 -4.57 19.54
N PHE A 407 14.82 -5.79 20.00
CA PHE A 407 16.15 -6.38 20.09
C PHE A 407 16.11 -7.85 19.65
N VAL A 408 17.27 -8.34 19.22
CA VAL A 408 17.45 -9.74 18.83
C VAL A 408 18.26 -10.43 19.93
N LYS A 409 17.69 -11.48 20.51
CA LYS A 409 18.40 -12.41 21.38
C LYS A 409 18.93 -13.55 20.50
N LYS A 410 20.24 -13.74 20.48
CA LYS A 410 20.88 -14.88 19.80
C LYS A 410 21.07 -16.04 20.77
#